data_AF-A0AAF0V2I3-F1
#
_entry.id   AF-A0AAF0V2I3-F1
#
_cell.length_a   1.000
_cell.length_b   1.000
_cell.length_c   1.000
_cell.angle_alpha   90.00
_cell.angle_beta   90.00
_cell.angle_gamma   90.00
#
_symmetry.space_group_name_H-M   'P 1'
#
loop_
_entity.id
_entity.type
_entity.pdbx_description
1 polymer ?
#
loop_
_entity_poly.entity_id
_entity_poly.type
_entity_poly.pdbx_seq_one_letter_code
_entity_poly.pdbx_strand_id
1 'polypeptide(L)'
;MKKKEESEVSEASAEALNILFHLNPSDTELKKLINSQNDKHFLDSLLQFLNNGHVQSRTNAINLLRSTLNVADPAQLIGIQPVYIKGIVCILNDKISQQATKVALKLLVELCPWDHLCTCADGRSELLRHGGGIAIVSKKILRVSHLASDRGVRILYSISKFLATCYSTKVLQEMLQVGVVSKLCLVLQVDVSPKTKEKTKEILRLHSRVWRDSSCIPPHLLSSYP
;
A
#
# COMPACT_ATOMS: atom_id res chain seq x y z
N MET A 1 -19.78 14.29 28.76
CA MET A 1 -19.26 15.54 28.16
C MET A 1 -18.12 15.28 27.19
N LYS A 2 -16.98 14.72 27.61
CA LYS A 2 -15.82 14.42 26.71
C LYS A 2 -16.16 13.76 25.37
N LYS A 3 -16.94 12.65 25.36
CA LYS A 3 -17.33 11.97 24.10
C LYS A 3 -18.21 12.80 23.16
N LYS A 4 -18.97 13.77 23.70
CA LYS A 4 -19.87 14.62 22.91
C LYS A 4 -19.09 15.79 22.29
N GLU A 5 -18.18 16.38 23.05
CA GLU A 5 -17.24 17.41 22.56
C GLU A 5 -16.27 16.84 21.51
N GLU A 6 -15.74 15.62 21.69
CA GLU A 6 -14.92 14.94 20.68
C GLU A 6 -15.69 14.64 19.39
N SER A 7 -16.99 14.33 19.50
CA SER A 7 -17.88 14.08 18.35
C SER A 7 -18.17 15.36 17.56
N GLU A 8 -18.48 16.46 18.24
CA GLU A 8 -18.77 17.76 17.60
C GLU A 8 -17.52 18.37 16.94
N VAL A 9 -16.35 18.25 17.56
CA VAL A 9 -15.07 18.67 16.97
C VAL A 9 -14.71 17.82 15.74
N SER A 10 -15.05 16.53 15.75
CA SER A 10 -14.85 15.64 14.59
C SER A 10 -15.77 15.96 13.42
N GLU A 11 -16.99 16.44 13.65
CA GLU A 11 -17.92 16.86 12.60
C GLU A 11 -17.52 18.21 11.98
N ALA A 12 -17.18 19.19 12.82
CA ALA A 12 -16.74 20.50 12.33
C ALA A 12 -15.46 20.40 11.48
N SER A 13 -14.52 19.55 11.88
CA SER A 13 -13.29 19.32 11.11
C SER A 13 -13.54 18.55 9.80
N ALA A 14 -14.50 17.61 9.78
CA ALA A 14 -14.93 16.94 8.55
C ALA A 14 -15.58 17.89 7.54
N GLU A 15 -16.40 18.82 8.01
CA GLU A 15 -16.99 19.84 7.14
C GLU A 15 -15.93 20.81 6.64
N ALA A 16 -14.98 21.21 7.49
CA ALA A 16 -13.84 22.03 7.06
C ALA A 16 -13.02 21.33 5.94
N LEU A 17 -12.79 20.02 6.06
CA LEU A 17 -12.15 19.23 5.01
C LEU A 17 -12.99 19.18 3.72
N ASN A 18 -14.31 19.04 3.85
CA ASN A 18 -15.23 19.04 2.72
C ASN A 18 -15.23 20.38 1.98
N ILE A 19 -15.26 21.49 2.71
CA ILE A 19 -15.14 22.84 2.15
C ILE A 19 -13.78 22.99 1.47
N LEU A 20 -12.68 22.65 2.15
CA LEU A 20 -11.33 22.76 1.59
C LEU A 20 -11.18 21.96 0.29
N PHE A 21 -11.76 20.75 0.22
CA PHE A 21 -11.74 19.95 -1.01
C PHE A 21 -12.47 20.65 -2.16
N HIS A 22 -13.65 21.23 -1.91
CA HIS A 22 -14.44 21.93 -2.93
C HIS A 22 -13.87 23.30 -3.31
N LEU A 23 -13.12 23.95 -2.42
CA LEU A 23 -12.34 25.14 -2.74
C LEU A 23 -11.25 24.85 -3.78
N ASN A 24 -10.87 23.58 -3.96
CA ASN A 24 -9.89 23.12 -4.94
C ASN A 24 -8.59 23.96 -4.89
N PRO A 25 -7.87 23.93 -3.76
CA PRO A 25 -6.70 24.77 -3.54
C PRO A 25 -5.63 24.51 -4.60
N SER A 26 -5.01 25.60 -5.06
CA SER A 26 -3.92 25.56 -6.03
C SER A 26 -2.65 24.94 -5.44
N ASP A 27 -1.74 24.50 -6.32
CA ASP A 27 -0.44 23.96 -5.92
C ASP A 27 0.35 24.94 -5.02
N THR A 28 0.26 26.25 -5.30
CA THR A 28 0.93 27.28 -4.49
C THR A 28 0.33 27.40 -3.09
N GLU A 29 -0.99 27.29 -2.95
CA GLU A 29 -1.68 27.32 -1.66
C GLU A 29 -1.39 26.04 -0.86
N LEU A 30 -1.40 24.88 -1.52
CA LEU A 30 -1.03 23.60 -0.90
C LEU A 30 0.42 23.63 -0.40
N LYS A 31 1.37 24.15 -1.20
CA LYS A 31 2.76 24.35 -0.75
C LYS A 31 2.84 25.25 0.48
N LYS A 32 2.07 26.35 0.51
CA LYS A 32 2.00 27.22 1.67
C LYS A 32 1.46 26.48 2.89
N LEU A 33 0.40 25.67 2.76
CA LEU A 33 -0.16 24.90 3.87
C LEU A 33 0.82 23.88 4.46
N ILE A 34 1.66 23.27 3.61
CA ILE A 34 2.71 22.35 4.08
C ILE A 34 3.85 23.12 4.78
N ASN A 35 4.19 24.31 4.27
CA ASN A 35 5.35 25.07 4.72
C ASN A 35 5.06 26.06 5.85
N SER A 36 3.80 26.49 6.06
CA SER A 36 3.49 27.65 6.90
C SER A 36 3.69 27.42 8.40
N GLN A 37 3.94 26.19 8.84
CA GLN A 37 4.10 25.88 10.27
C GLN A 37 5.38 25.12 10.63
N ASN A 38 6.26 24.79 9.68
CA ASN A 38 7.44 23.93 9.91
C ASN A 38 7.12 22.54 10.51
N ASP A 39 5.84 22.19 10.60
CA ASP A 39 5.33 21.12 11.44
C ASP A 39 4.22 20.41 10.66
N LYS A 40 4.32 19.09 10.56
CA LYS A 40 3.63 18.23 9.56
C LYS A 40 2.11 18.09 9.81
N HIS A 41 1.51 18.97 10.61
CA HIS A 41 0.14 18.92 11.12
C HIS A 41 -0.94 18.82 10.04
N PHE A 42 -0.78 19.53 8.92
CA PHE A 42 -1.77 19.47 7.85
C PHE A 42 -1.85 18.06 7.25
N LEU A 43 -0.70 17.45 6.99
CA LEU A 43 -0.64 16.10 6.47
C LEU A 43 -1.12 15.07 7.51
N ASP A 44 -0.72 15.23 8.77
CA ASP A 44 -1.15 14.36 9.86
C ASP A 44 -2.68 14.41 10.06
N SER A 45 -3.28 15.59 9.90
CA SER A 45 -4.74 15.76 9.91
C SER A 45 -5.41 14.99 8.78
N LEU A 46 -4.88 15.07 7.55
CA LEU A 46 -5.38 14.27 6.42
C LEU A 46 -5.27 12.76 6.71
N LEU A 47 -4.17 12.30 7.32
CA LEU A 47 -4.00 10.90 7.71
C LEU A 47 -4.98 10.46 8.78
N GLN A 48 -5.29 11.34 9.76
CA GLN A 48 -6.31 11.06 10.76
C GLN A 48 -7.68 10.83 10.10
N PHE A 49 -8.04 11.65 9.11
CA PHE A 49 -9.25 11.43 8.32
C PHE A 49 -9.20 10.11 7.55
N LEU A 50 -8.07 9.74 6.92
CA LEU A 50 -7.95 8.44 6.23
C LEU A 50 -8.21 7.24 7.14
N ASN A 51 -7.77 7.33 8.40
CA ASN A 51 -7.86 6.24 9.36
C ASN A 51 -9.22 6.18 10.08
N ASN A 52 -9.80 7.34 10.43
CA ASN A 52 -10.93 7.41 11.36
C ASN A 52 -12.16 8.16 10.80
N GLY A 53 -12.08 8.75 9.61
CA GLY A 53 -13.16 9.55 9.04
C GLY A 53 -14.33 8.71 8.49
N HIS A 54 -15.46 9.37 8.22
CA HIS A 54 -16.54 8.77 7.42
C HIS A 54 -16.16 8.73 5.93
N VAL A 55 -16.93 7.97 5.14
CA VAL A 55 -16.69 7.69 3.70
C VAL A 55 -16.32 8.93 2.88
N GLN A 56 -17.06 10.03 3.06
CA GLN A 56 -16.83 11.28 2.32
C GLN A 56 -15.53 11.97 2.77
N SER A 57 -15.32 12.14 4.08
CA SER A 57 -14.07 12.72 4.60
C SER A 57 -12.84 11.93 4.17
N ARG A 58 -12.91 10.59 4.17
CA ARG A 58 -11.83 9.73 3.69
C ARG A 58 -11.56 9.89 2.20
N THR A 59 -12.61 10.04 1.40
CA THR A 59 -12.49 10.29 -0.05
C THR A 59 -11.88 11.66 -0.33
N ASN A 60 -12.31 12.69 0.39
CA ASN A 60 -11.77 14.04 0.23
C ASN A 60 -10.32 14.10 0.69
N ALA A 61 -10.02 13.50 1.85
CA ALA A 61 -8.68 13.41 2.40
C ALA A 61 -7.70 12.69 1.46
N ILE A 62 -8.05 11.55 0.87
CA ILE A 62 -7.11 10.82 -0.01
C ILE A 62 -6.82 11.60 -1.31
N ASN A 63 -7.80 12.36 -1.81
CA ASN A 63 -7.60 13.21 -2.98
C ASN A 63 -6.73 14.44 -2.66
N LEU A 64 -6.99 15.12 -1.54
CA LEU A 64 -6.15 16.24 -1.08
C LEU A 64 -4.74 15.76 -0.76
N LEU A 65 -4.59 14.63 -0.06
CA LEU A 65 -3.30 14.04 0.24
C LEU A 65 -2.47 13.81 -1.03
N ARG A 66 -3.09 13.32 -2.11
CA ARG A 66 -2.40 13.21 -3.41
C ARG A 66 -1.94 14.56 -3.93
N SER A 67 -2.81 15.55 -3.98
CA SER A 67 -2.46 16.89 -4.50
C SER A 67 -1.35 17.54 -3.68
N THR A 68 -1.44 17.46 -2.35
CA THR A 68 -0.45 17.99 -1.41
C THR A 68 0.92 17.32 -1.59
N LEU A 69 0.95 16.01 -1.82
CA LEU A 69 2.21 15.28 -1.96
C LEU A 69 2.88 15.49 -3.32
N ASN A 70 2.12 15.81 -4.37
CA ASN A 70 2.70 16.19 -5.67
C ASN A 70 3.51 17.49 -5.60
N VAL A 71 3.21 18.34 -4.63
CA VAL A 71 3.82 19.66 -4.48
C VAL A 71 4.81 19.73 -3.31
N ALA A 72 4.88 18.69 -2.48
CA ALA A 72 5.78 18.61 -1.33
C ALA A 72 7.24 18.40 -1.76
N ASP A 73 8.18 19.02 -1.04
CA ASP A 73 9.60 18.79 -1.29
C ASP A 73 10.00 17.37 -0.82
N PRO A 74 10.83 16.62 -1.58
CA PRO A 74 11.24 15.26 -1.21
C PRO A 74 11.81 15.15 0.21
N ALA A 75 12.51 16.18 0.68
CA ALA A 75 13.05 16.26 2.04
C ALA A 75 11.98 16.22 3.14
N GLN A 76 10.77 16.74 2.86
CA GLN A 76 9.66 16.75 3.81
C GLN A 76 9.01 15.36 3.95
N LEU A 77 9.15 14.53 2.92
CA LEU A 77 8.62 13.16 2.88
C LEU A 77 9.53 12.16 3.62
N ILE A 78 10.76 12.57 3.96
CA ILE A 78 11.71 11.75 4.71
C ILE A 78 11.18 11.57 6.14
N GLY A 79 11.02 10.30 6.55
CA GLY A 79 10.61 9.91 7.90
C GLY A 79 9.10 9.77 8.13
N ILE A 80 8.23 10.15 7.20
CA ILE A 80 6.75 10.01 7.37
C ILE A 80 6.15 8.76 6.72
N GLN A 81 6.97 7.94 6.07
CA GLN A 81 6.51 6.82 5.25
C GLN A 81 5.58 5.82 5.97
N PRO A 82 5.83 5.35 7.22
CA PRO A 82 5.00 4.31 7.82
C PRO A 82 3.53 4.71 8.08
N VAL A 83 3.30 5.95 8.53
CA VAL A 83 1.94 6.42 8.89
C VAL A 83 1.07 6.62 7.65
N TYR A 84 1.68 7.07 6.55
CA TYR A 84 1.00 7.25 5.26
C TYR A 84 0.65 5.91 4.64
N ILE A 85 1.59 4.96 4.70
CA ILE A 85 1.38 3.58 4.27
C ILE A 85 0.13 3.02 4.94
N LYS A 86 0.05 3.13 6.27
CA LYS A 86 -1.10 2.64 7.03
C LYS A 86 -2.40 3.29 6.55
N GLY A 87 -2.44 4.63 6.46
CA GLY A 87 -3.63 5.35 6.01
C GLY A 87 -4.07 4.98 4.59
N ILE A 88 -3.12 4.85 3.67
CA ILE A 88 -3.41 4.48 2.27
C ILE A 88 -3.89 3.03 2.17
N VAL A 89 -3.26 2.10 2.88
CA VAL A 89 -3.70 0.69 2.93
C VAL A 89 -5.09 0.57 3.57
N CYS A 90 -5.40 1.40 4.58
CA CYS A 90 -6.73 1.46 5.18
C CYS A 90 -7.81 1.81 4.13
N ILE A 91 -7.55 2.78 3.25
CA ILE A 91 -8.47 3.11 2.13
C ILE A 91 -8.66 1.93 1.16
N LEU A 92 -7.58 1.18 0.87
CA LEU A 92 -7.65 0.01 0.00
C LEU A 92 -8.46 -1.13 0.61
N ASN A 93 -8.28 -1.34 1.92
CA ASN A 93 -8.98 -2.38 2.68
C ASN A 93 -10.48 -2.08 2.77
N ASP A 94 -10.84 -0.80 2.98
CA ASP A 94 -12.22 -0.42 3.23
C ASP A 94 -13.04 -0.20 1.94
N LYS A 95 -12.40 -0.32 0.76
CA LYS A 95 -13.04 -0.31 -0.58
C LYS A 95 -14.07 0.82 -0.77
N ILE A 96 -13.76 1.99 -0.22
CA ILE A 96 -14.70 3.12 -0.08
C ILE A 96 -15.33 3.53 -1.43
N SER A 97 -14.51 3.63 -2.48
CA SER A 97 -14.97 3.84 -3.85
C SER A 97 -13.89 3.41 -4.85
N GLN A 98 -14.27 3.11 -6.09
CA GLN A 98 -13.30 2.77 -7.13
C GLN A 98 -12.28 3.90 -7.36
N GLN A 99 -12.72 5.14 -7.27
CA GLN A 99 -11.86 6.31 -7.44
C GLN A 99 -10.87 6.44 -6.27
N ALA A 100 -11.33 6.31 -5.01
CA ALA A 100 -10.45 6.34 -3.85
C ALA A 100 -9.43 5.20 -3.88
N THR A 101 -9.85 3.99 -4.27
CA THR A 101 -8.94 2.86 -4.48
C THR A 101 -7.89 3.16 -5.55
N LYS A 102 -8.29 3.75 -6.68
CA LYS A 102 -7.36 4.13 -7.76
C LYS A 102 -6.32 5.14 -7.28
N VAL A 103 -6.75 6.15 -6.52
CA VAL A 103 -5.87 7.18 -5.95
C VAL A 103 -4.92 6.56 -4.92
N ALA A 104 -5.43 5.75 -3.99
CA ALA A 104 -4.63 5.05 -2.99
C ALA A 104 -3.56 4.16 -3.64
N LEU A 105 -3.91 3.40 -4.68
CA LEU A 105 -2.95 2.60 -5.44
C LEU A 105 -1.87 3.45 -6.10
N LYS A 106 -2.25 4.62 -6.66
CA LYS A 106 -1.30 5.55 -7.28
C LYS A 106 -0.34 6.12 -6.24
N LEU A 107 -0.86 6.54 -5.08
CA LEU A 107 -0.06 7.04 -3.96
C LEU A 107 0.90 5.98 -3.39
N LEU A 108 0.47 4.72 -3.27
CA LEU A 108 1.37 3.62 -2.90
C LEU A 108 2.52 3.43 -3.90
N VAL A 109 2.34 3.79 -5.17
CA VAL A 109 3.40 3.74 -6.17
C VAL A 109 4.29 4.99 -6.12
N GLU A 110 3.73 6.16 -5.87
CA GLU A 110 4.47 7.43 -5.91
C GLU A 110 5.26 7.70 -4.63
N LEU A 111 4.65 7.47 -3.46
CA LEU A 111 5.22 7.84 -2.16
C LEU A 111 6.07 6.75 -1.53
N CYS A 112 5.79 5.52 -1.92
CA CYS A 112 6.58 4.38 -1.52
C CYS A 112 7.31 3.91 -2.78
N PRO A 113 8.63 4.01 -2.84
CA PRO A 113 9.32 2.90 -3.44
C PRO A 113 8.88 1.67 -2.61
N TRP A 114 8.37 0.65 -3.28
CA TRP A 114 7.64 -0.46 -2.64
C TRP A 114 8.52 -1.29 -1.68
N ASP A 115 9.83 -1.03 -1.66
CA ASP A 115 10.74 -1.49 -0.62
C ASP A 115 10.35 -0.99 0.77
N HIS A 116 9.83 0.24 0.91
CA HIS A 116 9.48 0.84 2.20
C HIS A 116 8.09 0.42 2.74
N LEU A 117 7.18 -0.13 1.90
CA LEU A 117 5.85 -0.58 2.36
C LEU A 117 5.95 -1.64 3.46
N CYS A 118 7.02 -2.43 3.40
CA CYS A 118 7.23 -3.57 4.28
C CYS A 118 8.54 -3.48 5.07
N THR A 119 9.18 -2.31 5.15
CA THR A 119 10.30 -2.10 6.11
C THR A 119 9.79 -1.99 7.54
N CYS A 120 8.57 -1.47 7.76
CA CYS A 120 7.95 -1.40 9.09
C CYS A 120 6.94 -2.55 9.33
N ALA A 121 6.81 -2.97 10.59
CA ALA A 121 5.88 -4.04 11.00
C ALA A 121 4.41 -3.64 10.79
N ASP A 122 4.08 -2.37 11.05
CA ASP A 122 2.71 -1.85 10.92
C ASP A 122 2.22 -1.87 9.47
N GLY A 123 3.06 -1.49 8.51
CA GLY A 123 2.72 -1.54 7.09
C GLY A 123 2.45 -2.96 6.59
N ARG A 124 3.24 -3.95 7.07
CA ARG A 124 2.97 -5.37 6.80
C ARG A 124 1.68 -5.82 7.46
N SER A 125 1.48 -5.48 8.73
CA SER A 125 0.29 -5.87 9.48
C SER A 125 -0.99 -5.33 8.83
N GLU A 126 -1.02 -4.05 8.45
CA GLU A 126 -2.18 -3.43 7.83
C GLU A 126 -2.48 -4.02 6.44
N LEU A 127 -1.44 -4.36 5.68
CA LEU A 127 -1.59 -5.04 4.39
C LEU A 127 -2.13 -6.47 4.55
N LEU A 128 -1.70 -7.20 5.58
CA LEU A 128 -2.12 -8.56 5.87
C LEU A 128 -3.45 -8.63 6.64
N ARG A 129 -3.89 -7.54 7.27
CA ARG A 129 -5.13 -7.47 8.05
C ARG A 129 -6.36 -7.78 7.21
N HIS A 130 -6.32 -7.47 5.92
CA HIS A 130 -7.41 -7.68 4.99
C HIS A 130 -7.04 -8.79 3.99
N GLY A 131 -7.91 -9.80 3.83
CA GLY A 131 -7.67 -10.96 2.95
C GLY A 131 -7.61 -10.66 1.45
N GLY A 132 -7.59 -9.39 1.06
CA GLY A 132 -7.35 -8.92 -0.32
C GLY A 132 -6.04 -8.15 -0.49
N GLY A 133 -5.28 -7.88 0.57
CA GLY A 133 -4.05 -7.08 0.48
C GLY A 133 -2.99 -7.75 -0.39
N ILE A 134 -2.77 -9.06 -0.19
CA ILE A 134 -1.88 -9.87 -1.05
C ILE A 134 -2.39 -9.89 -2.49
N ALA A 135 -3.70 -10.02 -2.70
CA ALA A 135 -4.30 -10.04 -4.03
C ALA A 135 -4.05 -8.74 -4.79
N ILE A 136 -4.15 -7.58 -4.13
CA ILE A 136 -3.89 -6.26 -4.73
C ILE A 136 -2.45 -6.15 -5.21
N VAL A 137 -1.48 -6.50 -4.36
CA VAL A 137 -0.05 -6.49 -4.69
C VAL A 137 0.23 -7.46 -5.83
N SER A 138 -0.25 -8.69 -5.70
CA SER A 138 -0.12 -9.76 -6.69
C SER A 138 -0.71 -9.35 -8.05
N LYS A 139 -1.85 -8.66 -8.09
CA LYS A 139 -2.53 -8.26 -9.34
C LYS A 139 -1.72 -7.27 -10.18
N LYS A 140 -0.77 -6.54 -9.59
CA LYS A 140 0.04 -5.55 -10.30
C LYS A 140 1.28 -6.13 -10.98
N ILE A 141 1.73 -7.31 -10.53
CA ILE A 141 2.85 -8.03 -11.11
C ILE A 141 2.49 -8.48 -12.54
N LEU A 142 3.36 -8.16 -13.51
CA LEU A 142 3.24 -8.43 -14.95
C LEU A 142 2.05 -7.76 -15.67
N ARG A 143 1.30 -6.86 -15.01
CA ARG A 143 0.12 -6.23 -15.62
C ARG A 143 0.26 -4.75 -15.96
N VAL A 144 1.20 -4.04 -15.35
CA VAL A 144 1.28 -2.57 -15.45
C VAL A 144 2.58 -2.11 -16.08
N SER A 145 3.73 -2.48 -15.50
CA SER A 145 5.06 -2.14 -16.03
C SER A 145 6.13 -3.03 -15.39
N HIS A 146 7.35 -3.04 -15.96
CA HIS A 146 8.50 -3.73 -15.35
C HIS A 146 8.81 -3.17 -13.96
N LEU A 147 8.80 -1.83 -13.81
CA LEU A 147 9.00 -1.18 -12.52
C LEU A 147 7.93 -1.58 -11.50
N ALA A 148 6.66 -1.64 -11.90
CA ALA A 148 5.57 -2.09 -11.02
C ALA A 148 5.71 -3.57 -10.62
N SER A 149 6.18 -4.41 -11.54
CA SER A 149 6.42 -5.84 -11.26
C SER A 149 7.57 -6.03 -10.28
N ASP A 150 8.69 -5.35 -10.50
CA ASP A 150 9.86 -5.35 -9.62
C ASP A 150 9.52 -4.86 -8.20
N ARG A 151 8.70 -3.82 -8.13
CA ARG A 151 8.13 -3.30 -6.89
C ARG A 151 7.19 -4.30 -6.19
N GLY A 152 6.27 -4.93 -6.93
CA GLY A 152 5.39 -5.97 -6.41
C GLY A 152 6.16 -7.15 -5.81
N VAL A 153 7.20 -7.62 -6.50
CA VAL A 153 8.07 -8.70 -6.03
C VAL A 153 8.80 -8.31 -4.74
N ARG A 154 9.27 -7.06 -4.59
CA ARG A 154 9.90 -6.60 -3.34
C ARG A 154 8.98 -6.63 -2.13
N ILE A 155 7.71 -6.28 -2.30
CA ILE A 155 6.72 -6.37 -1.22
C ILE A 155 6.52 -7.81 -0.79
N LEU A 156 6.22 -8.67 -1.78
CA LEU A 156 6.03 -10.09 -1.51
C LEU A 156 7.27 -10.69 -0.86
N TYR A 157 8.47 -10.27 -1.27
CA TYR A 157 9.73 -10.68 -0.64
C TYR A 157 9.80 -10.32 0.84
N SER A 158 9.52 -9.07 1.21
CA SER A 158 9.55 -8.64 2.61
C SER A 158 8.49 -9.37 3.46
N ILE A 159 7.28 -9.56 2.92
CA ILE A 159 6.23 -10.35 3.56
C ILE A 159 6.69 -11.79 3.73
N SER A 160 7.21 -12.44 2.69
CA SER A 160 7.70 -13.82 2.73
C SER A 160 8.82 -14.01 3.74
N LYS A 161 9.75 -13.06 3.89
CA LYS A 161 10.78 -13.11 4.95
C LYS A 161 10.16 -13.02 6.34
N PHE A 162 9.21 -12.11 6.54
CA PHE A 162 8.49 -11.99 7.81
C PHE A 162 7.71 -13.28 8.13
N LEU A 163 6.99 -13.86 7.16
CA LEU A 163 6.26 -15.12 7.33
C LEU A 163 7.18 -16.29 7.68
N ALA A 164 8.41 -16.32 7.16
CA ALA A 164 9.40 -17.32 7.52
C ALA A 164 9.84 -17.21 8.99
N THR A 165 9.80 -16.00 9.58
CA THR A 165 10.12 -15.79 11.00
C THR A 165 8.97 -16.11 11.95
N CYS A 166 7.72 -15.85 11.55
CA CYS A 166 6.54 -16.07 12.39
C CYS A 166 5.76 -17.35 12.08
N TYR A 167 6.23 -18.18 11.14
CA TYR A 167 5.65 -19.46 10.73
C TYR A 167 4.14 -19.44 10.43
N SER A 168 3.62 -18.32 9.94
CA SER A 168 2.19 -18.17 9.64
C SER A 168 1.81 -18.83 8.32
N THR A 169 1.21 -20.01 8.40
CA THR A 169 0.76 -20.80 7.23
C THR A 169 -0.50 -20.24 6.57
N LYS A 170 -1.34 -19.50 7.30
CA LYS A 170 -2.59 -18.91 6.78
C LYS A 170 -2.33 -17.96 5.61
N VAL A 171 -1.35 -17.06 5.75
CA VAL A 171 -1.01 -16.10 4.69
C VAL A 171 -0.35 -16.82 3.50
N LEU A 172 0.46 -17.86 3.74
CA LEU A 172 1.04 -18.66 2.66
C LEU A 172 -0.03 -19.38 1.83
N GLN A 173 -1.12 -19.82 2.46
CA GLN A 173 -2.28 -20.38 1.76
C GLN A 173 -3.03 -19.30 0.99
N GLU A 174 -3.26 -18.12 1.57
CA GLU A 174 -3.85 -16.98 0.83
C GLU A 174 -3.02 -16.63 -0.41
N MET A 175 -1.69 -16.58 -0.28
CA MET A 175 -0.77 -16.33 -1.39
C MET A 175 -0.92 -17.37 -2.52
N LEU A 176 -1.11 -18.65 -2.19
CA LEU A 176 -1.44 -19.69 -3.17
C LEU A 176 -2.77 -19.41 -3.86
N GLN A 177 -3.83 -19.17 -3.09
CA GLN A 177 -5.20 -18.98 -3.61
C GLN A 177 -5.31 -17.78 -4.56
N VAL A 178 -4.60 -16.69 -4.28
CA VAL A 178 -4.61 -15.50 -5.13
C VAL A 178 -3.59 -15.55 -6.28
N GLY A 179 -2.96 -16.73 -6.48
CA GLY A 179 -2.07 -17.03 -7.59
C GLY A 179 -0.71 -16.32 -7.52
N VAL A 180 -0.21 -16.02 -6.31
CA VAL A 180 1.13 -15.42 -6.16
C VAL A 180 2.19 -16.33 -6.75
N VAL A 181 2.15 -17.63 -6.41
CA VAL A 181 3.18 -18.59 -6.81
C VAL A 181 3.27 -18.70 -8.34
N SER A 182 2.13 -18.84 -9.02
CA SER A 182 2.08 -18.88 -10.49
C SER A 182 2.63 -17.59 -11.12
N LYS A 183 2.33 -16.42 -10.56
CA LYS A 183 2.90 -15.15 -11.05
C LYS A 183 4.40 -15.06 -10.84
N LEU A 184 4.91 -15.53 -9.70
CA LEU A 184 6.35 -15.57 -9.44
C LEU A 184 7.06 -16.50 -10.43
N CYS A 185 6.48 -17.68 -10.74
CA CYS A 185 7.02 -18.54 -11.79
C CYS A 185 7.03 -17.84 -13.16
N LEU A 186 5.96 -17.12 -13.52
CA LEU A 186 5.91 -16.33 -14.76
C LEU A 186 6.95 -15.20 -14.78
N VAL A 187 7.22 -14.54 -13.64
CA VAL A 187 8.27 -13.51 -13.51
C VAL A 187 9.66 -14.07 -13.86
N LEU A 188 9.92 -15.36 -13.59
CA LEU A 188 11.18 -16.00 -13.96
C LEU A 188 11.32 -16.24 -15.47
N GLN A 189 10.21 -16.38 -16.18
CA GLN A 189 10.16 -16.66 -17.63
C GLN A 189 10.28 -15.40 -18.49
N VAL A 190 9.89 -14.24 -17.96
CA VAL A 190 9.96 -12.97 -18.70
C VAL A 190 11.29 -12.24 -18.49
N ASP A 191 11.55 -11.22 -19.31
CA ASP A 191 12.69 -10.33 -19.10
C ASP A 191 12.38 -9.31 -17.99
N VAL A 192 13.07 -9.46 -16.87
CA VAL A 192 13.01 -8.57 -15.70
C VAL A 192 14.41 -8.47 -15.12
N SER A 193 14.64 -7.45 -14.28
CA SER A 193 15.97 -7.22 -13.72
C SER A 193 16.53 -8.47 -13.00
N PRO A 194 17.84 -8.75 -13.08
CA PRO A 194 18.45 -9.89 -12.38
C PRO A 194 18.14 -9.90 -10.87
N LYS A 195 18.14 -8.73 -10.24
CA LYS A 195 17.77 -8.53 -8.83
C LYS A 195 16.33 -8.96 -8.53
N THR A 196 15.40 -8.72 -9.46
CA THR A 196 14.01 -9.17 -9.35
C THR A 196 13.92 -10.68 -9.48
N LYS A 197 14.63 -11.29 -10.43
CA LYS A 197 14.66 -12.75 -10.61
C LYS A 197 15.22 -13.46 -9.38
N GLU A 198 16.31 -12.93 -8.81
CA GLU A 198 16.93 -13.48 -7.61
C GLU A 198 15.97 -13.47 -6.41
N LYS A 199 15.34 -12.32 -6.11
CA LYS A 199 14.32 -12.23 -5.04
C LYS A 199 13.15 -13.17 -5.28
N THR A 200 12.70 -13.28 -6.53
CA THR A 200 11.62 -14.20 -6.91
C THR A 200 11.99 -15.65 -6.59
N LYS A 201 13.21 -16.07 -6.92
CA LYS A 201 13.71 -17.42 -6.57
C LYS A 201 13.77 -17.63 -5.06
N GLU A 202 14.24 -16.63 -4.31
CA GLU A 202 14.32 -16.73 -2.85
C GLU A 202 12.93 -16.87 -2.21
N ILE A 203 11.92 -16.11 -2.66
CA ILE A 203 10.53 -16.26 -2.18
C ILE A 203 10.05 -17.70 -2.35
N LEU A 204 10.21 -18.26 -3.56
CA LEU A 204 9.76 -19.61 -3.89
C LEU A 204 10.49 -20.69 -3.07
N ARG A 205 11.77 -20.47 -2.75
CA ARG A 205 12.57 -21.39 -1.91
C ARG A 205 12.17 -21.32 -0.44
N LEU A 206 11.98 -20.11 0.10
CA LEU A 206 11.64 -19.89 1.52
C LEU A 206 10.42 -20.69 1.96
N HIS A 207 9.41 -20.81 1.07
CA HIS A 207 8.12 -21.44 1.39
C HIS A 207 7.84 -22.70 0.56
N SER A 208 8.89 -23.29 -0.02
CA SER A 208 8.81 -24.48 -0.88
C SER A 208 8.06 -25.65 -0.25
N ARG A 209 8.19 -25.87 1.07
CA ARG A 209 7.47 -26.91 1.81
C ARG A 209 5.95 -26.80 1.72
N VAL A 210 5.43 -25.58 1.55
CA VAL A 210 3.98 -25.32 1.49
C VAL A 210 3.51 -25.24 0.03
N TRP A 211 4.37 -24.79 -0.88
CA TRP A 211 3.97 -24.43 -2.23
C TRP A 211 4.32 -25.46 -3.30
N ARG A 212 5.46 -26.17 -3.19
CA ARG A 212 6.05 -26.97 -4.29
C ARG A 212 5.07 -27.97 -4.90
N ASP A 213 4.32 -28.67 -4.06
CA ASP A 213 3.40 -29.74 -4.49
C ASP A 213 1.94 -29.28 -4.50
N SER A 214 1.70 -27.97 -4.49
CA SER A 214 0.35 -27.43 -4.49
C SER A 214 -0.31 -27.62 -5.86
N SER A 215 -1.53 -28.18 -5.85
CA SER A 215 -2.39 -28.32 -7.04
C SER A 215 -2.80 -26.97 -7.65
N CYS A 216 -2.60 -25.86 -6.94
CA CYS A 216 -2.89 -24.51 -7.42
C CYS A 216 -1.85 -23.99 -8.45
N ILE A 217 -0.71 -24.67 -8.60
CA ILE A 217 0.32 -24.30 -9.56
C ILE A 217 0.09 -25.07 -10.87
N PRO A 218 -0.13 -24.37 -12.01
CA PRO A 218 -0.25 -25.02 -13.30
C PRO A 218 0.99 -25.88 -13.64
N PRO A 219 0.83 -27.10 -14.20
CA PRO A 219 1.94 -28.01 -14.44
C PRO A 219 3.09 -27.42 -15.28
N HIS A 220 2.76 -26.60 -16.27
CA HIS A 220 3.75 -25.94 -17.13
C HIS A 220 4.64 -24.92 -16.40
N LEU A 221 4.22 -24.45 -15.22
CA LEU A 221 5.00 -23.53 -14.39
C LEU A 221 5.89 -24.24 -13.38
N LEU A 222 5.68 -25.54 -13.14
CA LEU A 222 6.49 -26.34 -12.20
C LEU A 222 7.95 -26.42 -12.65
N SER A 223 8.20 -26.45 -13.96
CA SER A 223 9.56 -26.42 -14.53
C SER A 223 10.33 -25.14 -14.19
N SER A 224 9.63 -24.04 -13.90
CA SER A 224 10.22 -22.76 -13.52
C SER A 224 10.37 -22.60 -12.01
N TYR A 225 9.87 -23.55 -11.21
CA TYR A 225 9.98 -23.54 -9.76
C TYR A 225 11.41 -23.96 -9.35
N PRO A 226 12.14 -23.16 -8.53
CA PRO A 226 13.55 -23.37 -8.22
C PRO A 226 13.85 -24.25 -6.99
#